data_AF-A0A7J4TXM8-F1
#
_entry.id   AF-A0A7J4TXM8-F1
#
_cell.length_a   1.000
_cell.length_b   1.000
_cell.length_c   1.000
_cell.angle_alpha   90.00
_cell.angle_beta   90.00
_cell.angle_gamma   90.00
#
_symmetry.space_group_name_H-M   'P 1'
#
loop_
_entity.id
_entity.type
_entity.pdbx_description
1 polymer ?
#
loop_
_entity_poly.entity_id
_entity_poly.type
_entity_poly.pdbx_seq_one_letter_code
_entity_poly.pdbx_strand_id
1 'polypeptide(L)' 'MKIAMIVAMDESGFIGKDGSLPWRMSSDLRRFKDLTSGDGFNAVVMGRKTWD' A
#
# COMPACT_ATOMS: atom_id res chain seq x y z
N MET A 1 18.33 0.81 11.34
CA MET A 1 17.30 1.03 10.30
C MET A 1 16.06 0.25 10.68
N LYS A 2 14.88 0.88 10.72
CA LYS A 2 13.61 0.19 11.00
C LYS A 2 12.88 -0.05 9.67
N ILE A 3 12.30 -1.22 9.50
CA ILE A 3 11.51 -1.60 8.32
C ILE A 3 10.12 -1.96 8.82
N ALA A 4 9.11 -1.45 8.13
CA ALA A 4 7.70 -1.79 8.37
C ALA A 4 7.06 -2.23 7.05
N MET A 5 6.07 -3.11 7.14
CA MET A 5 5.26 -3.53 6.01
C MET A 5 3.84 -2.97 6.19
N ILE A 6 3.25 -2.51 5.10
CA ILE A 6 1.87 -2.05 5.03
C ILE A 6 1.21 -2.71 3.81
N VAL A 7 0.01 -3.26 3.99
CA VAL A 7 -0.73 -3.98 2.96
C VAL A 7 -2.23 -3.85 3.23
N ALA A 8 -3.02 -3.74 2.17
CA ALA A 8 -4.47 -3.89 2.20
C ALA A 8 -4.84 -5.27 1.66
N MET A 9 -5.78 -5.95 2.32
CA MET A 9 -6.23 -7.29 1.94
C MET A 9 -7.73 -7.44 2.19
N ASP A 10 -8.37 -8.34 1.46
CA ASP A 10 -9.73 -8.78 1.77
C ASP A 10 -9.76 -9.73 2.98
N GLU A 11 -10.97 -10.16 3.38
CA GLU A 11 -11.16 -11.07 4.51
C GLU A 11 -10.53 -12.46 4.31
N SER A 12 -10.23 -12.83 3.05
CA SER A 12 -9.55 -14.07 2.70
C SER A 12 -8.03 -13.90 2.54
N GLY A 13 -7.51 -12.68 2.71
CA GLY A 13 -6.09 -12.35 2.63
C GLY A 13 -5.57 -12.03 1.22
N PHE A 14 -6.43 -11.87 0.21
CA PHE A 14 -6.01 -11.49 -1.14
C PHE A 14 -5.73 -9.97 -1.24
N ILE A 15 -4.69 -9.60 -1.99
CA ILE A 15 -4.15 -8.22 -2.04
C ILE A 15 -4.30 -7.55 -3.41
N GLY A 16 -4.79 -8.26 -4.42
CA GLY A 16 -4.81 -7.79 -5.79
C GLY A 16 -5.30 -8.87 -6.76
N LYS A 17 -5.75 -8.44 -7.94
CA LYS A 17 -6.15 -9.32 -9.04
C LYS A 17 -5.70 -8.72 -10.36
N ASP A 18 -5.11 -9.55 -11.22
CA ASP A 18 -4.66 -9.17 -12.57
C ASP A 18 -3.77 -7.91 -12.61
N GLY A 19 -2.91 -7.73 -11.59
CA GLY A 19 -2.00 -6.57 -11.48
C GLY A 19 -2.64 -5.29 -10.93
N SER A 20 -3.90 -5.35 -10.49
CA SER A 20 -4.63 -4.19 -9.98
C SER A 20 -5.27 -4.45 -8.61
N LEU A 21 -5.69 -3.39 -7.94
CA LEU A 21 -6.56 -3.48 -6.77
C LEU A 21 -8.00 -3.73 -7.25
N PRO A 22 -8.67 -4.81 -6.81
CA PRO A 22 -10.03 -5.13 -7.25
C PRO A 22 -11.10 -4.25 -6.56
N TRP A 23 -10.70 -3.33 -5.69
CA TRP A 23 -11.55 -2.38 -5.00
C TRP A 23 -11.08 -0.94 -5.20
N ARG A 24 -12.00 0.01 -4.99
CA ARG A 24 -11.69 1.45 -4.95
C ARG A 24 -12.14 2.03 -3.61
N MET A 25 -11.21 2.09 -2.66
CA MET A 25 -11.47 2.56 -1.30
C MET A 25 -10.63 3.80 -0.99
N SER A 26 -11.23 4.98 -1.10
CA SER A 26 -10.53 6.26 -0.94
C SER A 26 -9.98 6.48 0.48
N SER A 27 -10.64 5.92 1.49
CA SER A 27 -10.19 5.96 2.89
C SER A 27 -8.89 5.17 3.10
N ASP A 28 -8.74 4.02 2.44
CA ASP A 28 -7.53 3.20 2.53
C ASP A 28 -6.33 3.91 1.89
N LEU A 29 -6.51 4.46 0.69
CA LEU A 29 -5.46 5.24 0.02
C LEU A 29 -5.03 6.47 0.82
N ARG A 30 -5.97 7.15 1.48
CA ARG A 30 -5.66 8.28 2.38
C ARG A 30 -4.81 7.82 3.56
N ARG A 31 -5.21 6.73 4.22
CA ARG A 31 -4.47 6.15 5.33
C ARG A 31 -3.07 5.69 4.90
N PHE A 32 -2.94 5.03 3.74
CA PHE A 32 -1.64 4.64 3.19
C PHE A 32 -0.74 5.86 2.99
N LYS A 33 -1.27 6.94 2.38
CA LYS A 33 -0.52 8.18 2.19
C LYS A 33 -0.04 8.76 3.52
N ASP A 34 -0.93 8.87 4.50
CA ASP A 34 -0.61 9.48 5.80
C ASP A 34 0.49 8.67 6.53
N LEU A 35 0.37 7.34 6.56
CA LEU A 35 1.34 6.46 7.20
C LEU A 35 2.68 6.41 6.49
N THR A 36 2.68 6.39 5.15
CA THR A 36 3.91 6.28 4.36
C THR A 36 4.63 7.60 4.21
N SER A 37 3.92 8.73 4.25
CA SER A 37 4.55 10.06 4.23
C SER A 37 5.15 10.39 5.60
N GLY A 38 4.47 10.03 6.70
CA GLY A 38 4.93 10.33 8.06
C GLY A 38 5.28 11.81 8.23
N ASP A 39 6.45 12.09 8.84
CA ASP A 39 7.02 13.44 8.97
C ASP A 39 7.80 13.90 7.72
N GLY A 40 7.70 13.17 6.60
CA GLY A 40 8.35 13.48 5.32
C GLY A 40 9.69 12.78 5.05
N PHE A 41 10.19 11.95 5.97
CA PHE A 41 11.49 11.27 5.85
C PHE A 41 11.41 9.77 5.56
N ASN A 42 10.21 9.27 5.28
CA ASN A 42 9.98 7.86 4.97
C ASN A 42 10.25 7.57 3.49
N ALA A 43 10.61 6.31 3.20
CA ALA A 43 10.74 5.80 1.84
C ALA A 43 9.75 4.65 1.62
N VAL A 44 9.08 4.66 0.47
CA VAL A 44 8.23 3.55 0.04
C VAL A 44 9.04 2.67 -0.91
N VAL A 45 9.26 1.42 -0.49
CA VAL A 45 9.88 0.39 -1.32
C VAL A 45 8.77 -0.49 -1.89
N MET A 46 8.74 -0.64 -3.21
CA MET A 46 7.74 -1.45 -3.91
C MET A 46 8.36 -2.20 -5.08
N GLY A 47 7.71 -3.28 -5.52
CA GLY A 47 8.13 -4.01 -6.71
C GLY A 47 7.77 -3.26 -8.00
N ARG A 48 8.48 -3.56 -9.10
CA ARG A 48 8.23 -2.94 -10.42
C ARG A 48 6.74 -2.98 -10.84
N LYS A 49 6.08 -4.13 -10.69
CA LYS A 49 4.67 -4.30 -11.07
C LYS A 49 3.68 -3.49 -10.21
N THR A 50 4.11 -2.98 -9.05
CA THR A 50 3.30 -2.09 -8.21
C THR A 50 3.49 -0.62 -8.60
N TRP A 51 4.62 -0.30 -9.22
CA TRP A 51 4.93 1.02 -9.73
C TRP A 51 4.27 1.31 -11.08
N ASP A 52 4.23 0.31 -11.96
CA ASP A 52 3.62 0.36 -13.29
C ASP A 52 2.09 0.44 -13.23
#